data_AF-A0A1I6UMC4-F1
#
_entry.id   AF-A0A1I6UMC4-F1
#
_cell.length_a   1.000
_cell.length_b   1.000
_cell.length_c   1.000
_cell.angle_alpha   90.00
_cell.angle_beta   90.00
_cell.angle_gamma   90.00
#
_symmetry.space_group_name_H-M   'P 1'
#
loop_
_entity.id
_entity.type
_entity.pdbx_description
1 polymer ?
#
loop_
_entity_poly.entity_id
_entity_poly.type
_entity_poly.pdbx_seq_one_letter_code
_entity_poly.pdbx_strand_id
1 'polypeptide(L)' 'MKVMIWLAVSVLLIWEFVELRDIFGYSLFLQNSLIVFSSSYFFYLLDVHLSLNKFKRQLAIMFNKTSQ' A
#
# COMPACT_ATOMS: atom_id res chain seq x y z
N MET A 1 -3.62 11.21 10.91
CA MET A 1 -2.27 11.63 10.44
C MET A 1 -1.48 10.50 9.79
N LYS A 2 -1.15 9.39 10.48
CA LYS A 2 -0.34 8.29 9.91
C LYS A 2 -0.85 7.76 8.56
N VAL A 3 -2.18 7.62 8.39
CA VAL A 3 -2.80 7.15 7.13
C VAL A 3 -2.67 8.15 5.98
N MET A 4 -2.76 9.46 6.26
CA MET A 4 -2.55 10.50 5.24
C MET A 4 -1.09 10.55 4.79
N ILE A 5 -0.15 10.38 5.72
CA ILE A 5 1.28 10.28 5.42
C ILE A 5 1.52 9.05 4.53
N TRP A 6 0.88 7.92 4.84
CA TRP A 6 0.97 6.73 4.02
C TRP A 6 0.41 6.91 2.60
N LEU A 7 -0.73 7.59 2.45
CA LEU A 7 -1.29 7.92 1.13
C LEU A 7 -0.33 8.80 0.33
N ALA A 8 0.24 9.83 0.96
CA ALA A 8 1.20 10.72 0.31
C ALA A 8 2.47 9.97 -0.13
N VAL A 9 3.03 9.11 0.74
CA VAL A 9 4.21 8.29 0.42
C VAL A 9 3.91 7.30 -0.71
N SER A 10 2.73 6.67 -0.70
CA SER A 10 2.32 5.74 -1.77
C SER A 10 2.20 6.45 -3.13
N VAL A 11 1.62 7.65 -3.16
CA VAL A 11 1.53 8.45 -4.39
C VAL A 11 2.91 8.85 -4.91
N LEU A 12 3.81 9.29 -4.02
CA LEU A 12 5.19 9.62 -4.40
C LEU A 12 5.96 8.40 -4.94
N LEU A 13 5.82 7.23 -4.31
CA LEU A 13 6.45 6.00 -4.78
C LEU A 13 5.93 5.59 -6.15
N ILE A 14 4.61 5.63 -6.36
CA ILE A 14 4.02 5.27 -7.66
C ILE A 14 4.54 6.22 -8.74
N TRP A 15 4.62 7.53 -8.45
CA TRP A 15 5.17 8.50 -9.38
C TRP A 15 6.64 8.18 -9.71
N GLU A 16 7.51 8.05 -8.70
CA GLU A 16 8.92 7.74 -8.89
C GLU A 16 9.12 6.46 -9.73
N PHE A 17 8.36 5.40 -9.47
CA PHE A 17 8.47 4.16 -10.24
C PHE A 17 7.93 4.24 -11.67
N VAL A 18 7.01 5.16 -11.97
CA VAL A 18 6.57 5.46 -13.33
C VAL A 18 7.68 6.19 -14.08
N GLU A 19 8.27 7.22 -13.49
CA GLU A 19 9.38 7.99 -14.10
C GLU A 19 10.63 7.11 -14.29
N LEU A 20 11.00 6.33 -13.27
CA LEU A 20 12.09 5.37 -13.38
C LEU A 20 11.83 4.33 -14.46
N ARG A 21 10.56 3.94 -14.72
CA ARG A 21 10.23 3.03 -15.82
C ARG A 21 10.50 3.70 -17.15
N ASP A 22 10.10 4.95 -17.29
CA ASP A 22 10.30 5.70 -18.53
C ASP A 22 11.81 5.97 -18.78
N ILE A 23 12.63 6.10 -17.73
CA ILE A 23 14.10 6.23 -17.84
C ILE A 23 14.79 4.89 -18.17
N PHE A 24 14.48 3.83 -17.44
CA PHE A 24 15.21 2.55 -17.51
C PHE A 24 14.55 1.49 -18.41
N GLY A 25 13.32 1.72 -18.86
CA GLY A 25 12.61 0.85 -19.79
C GLY A 25 12.25 -0.53 -19.23
N TYR A 26 12.18 -0.70 -17.90
CA TYR A 26 11.87 -2.00 -17.30
C TYR A 26 10.40 -2.40 -17.45
N SER A 27 10.10 -3.69 -17.30
CA SER A 27 8.76 -4.23 -17.52
C SER A 27 7.74 -3.76 -16.48
N LEU A 28 6.46 -3.72 -16.86
CA LEU A 28 5.33 -3.45 -15.97
C LEU A 28 5.30 -4.38 -14.74
N PHE A 29 5.76 -5.63 -14.91
CA PHE A 29 5.88 -6.58 -13.81
C PHE A 29 6.92 -6.13 -12.77
N LEU A 30 8.09 -5.66 -13.22
CA LEU A 30 9.13 -5.12 -12.35
C LEU A 30 8.66 -3.85 -11.63
N GLN A 31 8.01 -2.95 -12.36
CA GLN A 31 7.42 -1.73 -11.80
C GLN A 31 6.47 -2.08 -10.65
N ASN A 32 5.49 -2.95 -10.89
CA ASN A 32 4.49 -3.32 -9.88
C ASN A 32 5.13 -4.05 -8.68
N SER A 33 6.12 -4.91 -8.94
CA SER A 33 6.86 -5.61 -7.88
C SER A 33 7.60 -4.63 -6.98
N LEU A 34 8.27 -3.64 -7.57
CA LEU A 34 9.00 -2.61 -6.82
C LEU A 34 8.06 -1.68 -6.05
N ILE A 35 6.91 -1.31 -6.63
CA ILE A 35 5.88 -0.52 -5.94
C ILE A 35 5.36 -1.28 -4.72
N VAL A 36 5.01 -2.57 -4.87
CA VAL A 36 4.50 -3.39 -3.76
C VAL A 36 5.56 -3.58 -2.68
N PHE A 37 6.79 -3.88 -3.07
CA PHE A 37 7.90 -4.09 -2.14
C PHE A 37 8.22 -2.81 -1.35
N SER A 38 8.36 -1.68 -2.05
CA SER A 38 8.66 -0.38 -1.42
C SER A 38 7.50 0.07 -0.53
N SER A 39 6.25 -0.03 -1.01
CA SER A 39 5.08 0.34 -0.21
C SER A 39 4.98 -0.48 1.08
N SER A 40 5.28 -1.79 1.01
CA SER A 40 5.31 -2.67 2.18
C SER A 40 6.45 -2.31 3.15
N TYR A 41 7.63 -1.96 2.62
CA TYR A 41 8.76 -1.50 3.41
C TYR A 41 8.45 -0.20 4.17
N PHE A 42 7.87 0.80 3.49
CA PHE A 42 7.43 2.04 4.13
C PHE A 42 6.28 1.81 5.12
N PHE A 43 5.43 0.81 4.88
CA PHE A 43 4.40 0.40 5.82
C PHE A 43 4.99 -0.03 7.17
N TYR A 44 6.04 -0.86 7.09
CA TYR A 44 6.80 -1.30 8.26
C TYR A 44 7.51 -0.12 8.92
N LEU A 45 8.19 0.72 8.14
CA LEU A 45 9.03 1.81 8.65
C LEU A 45 8.21 2.95 9.31
N LEU A 46 7.00 3.21 8.81
CA LEU A 46 6.08 4.20 9.40
C LEU A 46 5.38 3.71 10.68
N ASP A 47 5.75 2.51 11.15
CA ASP A 47 5.16 1.87 12.32
C ASP A 47 3.62 1.93 12.26
N VAL A 48 3.10 1.68 11.05
CA VAL A 48 1.68 1.51 10.84
C VAL A 48 1.39 0.10 11.31
N HIS A 49 1.33 -0.07 12.63
CA HIS A 49 0.74 -1.24 13.24
C HIS A 49 -0.74 -1.28 12.85
N LEU A 50 -1.03 -1.86 11.69
CA LEU A 50 -2.34 -2.42 11.41
C LEU A 50 -2.53 -3.52 12.45
N SER A 51 -3.21 -3.20 13.54
CA SER A 51 -3.75 -4.21 14.42
C SER A 51 -4.64 -5.10 13.56
N LEU A 52 -4.10 -6.24 13.10
CA LEU A 52 -4.80 -7.22 12.28
C LEU A 52 -6.10 -7.65 12.97
N ASN A 53 -6.14 -7.62 14.30
CA ASN A 53 -7.35 -7.84 15.10
C ASN A 53 -8.44 -6.79 14.84
N LYS A 54 -8.09 -5.50 14.69
CA LYS A 54 -9.07 -4.46 14.35
C LYS A 54 -9.56 -4.60 12.91
N PHE A 55 -8.67 -4.98 11.98
CA PHE A 55 -9.02 -5.19 10.58
C PHE A 55 -9.92 -6.42 10.39
N LYS A 56 -9.60 -7.55 11.04
CA LYS A 56 -10.46 -8.74 11.10
C LYS A 56 -11.84 -8.41 11.67
N ARG A 57 -11.91 -7.61 12.74
CA ARG A 57 -13.18 -7.19 13.34
C ARG A 57 -14.01 -6.33 12.39
N GLN A 58 -13.40 -5.39 11.66
CA GLN A 58 -14.12 -4.55 10.70
C GLN A 58 -14.57 -5.32 9.45
N LEU A 59 -13.75 -6.25 8.94
CA LEU A 59 -14.14 -7.15 7.85
C LEU A 59 -15.28 -8.08 8.28
N ALA A 60 -15.23 -8.65 9.48
CA ALA A 60 -16.31 -9.48 10.02
C ALA A 60 -17.62 -8.69 10.17
N ILE A 61 -17.56 -7.42 10.61
CA ILE A 61 -18.75 -6.56 10.70
C ILE A 61 -19.32 -6.25 9.32
N MET A 62 -18.47 -6.01 8.30
CA MET A 62 -18.94 -5.79 6.93
C MET A 62 -19.59 -7.06 6.36
N PHE A 63 -18.95 -8.22 6.47
CA PHE A 63 -19.52 -9.49 5.99
C PHE A 63 -20.81 -9.89 6.71
N ASN A 64 -20.95 -9.59 8.00
CA ASN A 64 -22.17 -9.90 8.75
C ASN A 64 -23.35 -8.97 8.36
N LYS A 65 -23.07 -7.74 7.94
CA LYS A 65 -24.10 -6.82 7.43
C LYS A 65 -24.56 -7.16 6.01
N THR A 66 -23.75 -7.85 5.22
CA THR A 66 -24.13 -8.29 3.86
C THR A 66 -24.95 -9.59 3.86
N SER A 67 -25.12 -10.23 5.03
CA SER A 67 -25.83 -11.49 5.22
C SER A 67 -27.27 -11.33 5.77
N GLN A 68 -27.73 -10.11 6.03
CA GLN A 68 -29.13 -9.78 6.32
C GLN A 68 -29.76 -9.09 5.12
#